data_AF-A0A2N3VAD8-F1
#
_entry.id   AF-A0A2N3VAD8-F1
#
_cell.length_a   1.000
_cell.length_b   1.000
_cell.length_c   1.000
_cell.angle_alpha   90.00
_cell.angle_beta   90.00
_cell.angle_gamma   90.00
#
_symmetry.space_group_name_H-M   'P 1'
#
loop_
_entity.id
_entity.type
_entity.pdbx_description
1 polymer ?
#
loop_
_entity_poly.entity_id
_entity_poly.type
_entity_poly.pdbx_seq_one_letter_code
_entity_poly.pdbx_strand_id
1 'polypeptide(L)'
;MTVRNRSRWLAPLLSLTLLAAACGDNAPPDHGDYALEPVAGDYDDAPNTVRGTLVESVRIGERLLFADRVDPQLTYGNGGGLIVGVHGVDNLLSGVQRTALGPFDVLAGYGAIASNGQSDNESKHKLLSIAILSLPDEAQAMAAAQAMAAADFTANTENAPLPLPEFPAALSHWRPGVPTVGSWLVWKNLVIRLYAKIIEPSPELLTDLLTRTYRAQLAELDTFVPTPAADVPKLKLDSDKLLTRVVKTGDYWPDKWDFMVYGPRSYALLRDHPSIDLSEFAQASIDAIAVSYNKFLYRTRDSDAAKAYADVEDRRSLDADYTPMTGPQGLSGISCYRAARPDNTSVPARRYSCLVRHNEFVVRLYSNQETDIRQQAVAQHALLSGS
;
A
#
# COMPACT_ATOMS: atom_id res chain seq x y z
N MET A 1 70.09 77.99 18.31
CA MET A 1 70.85 78.05 17.04
C MET A 1 70.92 76.61 16.56
N THR A 2 70.36 76.16 15.44
CA THR A 2 70.22 76.77 14.12
C THR A 2 69.11 76.02 13.38
N VAL A 3 68.28 76.75 12.64
CA VAL A 3 67.19 76.22 11.80
C VAL A 3 67.75 75.37 10.67
N ARG A 4 67.11 74.24 10.32
CA ARG A 4 67.23 73.71 8.95
C ARG A 4 65.96 73.01 8.45
N ASN A 5 65.69 73.33 7.19
CA ASN A 5 64.45 73.17 6.44
C ASN A 5 64.16 71.73 5.99
N ARG A 6 62.87 71.39 6.04
CA ARG A 6 62.01 70.72 5.05
C ARG A 6 62.62 69.72 4.06
N SER A 7 62.07 68.52 4.06
CA SER A 7 61.88 67.67 2.88
C SER A 7 60.58 66.89 3.01
N ARG A 8 59.70 67.03 2.01
CA ARG A 8 58.40 66.36 1.86
C ARG A 8 58.62 65.06 1.08
N TRP A 9 58.15 63.92 1.59
CA TRP A 9 57.86 62.74 0.77
C TRP A 9 56.50 62.17 1.20
N LEU A 10 55.53 62.27 0.29
CA LEU A 10 54.22 61.64 0.35
C LEU A 10 54.39 60.16 0.00
N ALA A 11 53.99 59.26 0.90
CA ALA A 11 53.87 57.83 0.62
C ALA A 11 52.40 57.52 0.24
N PRO A 12 52.13 56.83 -0.88
CA PRO A 12 50.79 56.36 -1.19
C PRO A 12 50.49 55.10 -0.36
N LEU A 13 49.36 55.13 0.35
CA LEU A 13 48.74 53.97 0.98
C LEU A 13 48.20 53.04 -0.11
N LEU A 14 48.90 51.94 -0.37
CA LEU A 14 48.36 50.80 -1.12
C LEU A 14 47.42 50.02 -0.19
N SER A 15 46.12 50.23 -0.36
CA SER A 15 45.06 49.41 0.21
C SER A 15 45.09 48.03 -0.47
N LEU A 16 45.63 47.02 0.22
CA LEU A 16 45.43 45.62 -0.12
C LEU A 16 43.95 45.29 0.08
N THR A 17 43.21 45.22 -1.03
CA THR A 17 41.92 44.54 -1.09
C THR A 17 42.20 43.04 -1.18
N LEU A 18 42.11 42.36 -0.03
CA LEU A 18 42.03 40.91 0.04
C LEU A 18 40.70 40.48 -0.60
N LEU A 19 40.76 40.13 -1.89
CA LEU A 19 39.75 39.30 -2.54
C LEU A 19 39.83 37.91 -1.89
N ALA A 20 39.02 37.69 -0.86
CA ALA A 20 38.66 36.35 -0.44
C ALA A 20 37.86 35.73 -1.58
N ALA A 21 38.55 34.98 -2.44
CA ALA A 21 37.89 34.03 -3.32
C ALA A 21 37.24 32.97 -2.42
N ALA A 22 35.97 33.16 -2.10
CA ALA A 22 35.12 32.11 -1.60
C ALA A 22 35.05 31.04 -2.70
N CYS A 23 35.94 30.06 -2.63
CA CYS A 23 35.74 28.79 -3.29
C CYS A 23 34.51 28.20 -2.62
N GLY A 24 33.34 28.46 -3.18
CA GLY A 24 32.16 27.67 -2.87
C GLY A 24 32.49 26.25 -3.25
N ASP A 25 32.55 25.36 -2.25
CA ASP A 25 32.69 23.93 -2.47
C ASP A 25 31.46 23.45 -3.26
N ASN A 26 31.57 23.48 -4.59
CA ASN A 26 30.63 22.83 -5.52
C ASN A 26 30.90 21.32 -5.52
N ALA A 27 31.01 20.71 -4.34
CA ALA A 27 31.04 19.26 -4.24
C ALA A 27 29.67 18.74 -4.71
N PRO A 28 29.63 17.72 -5.59
CA PRO A 28 28.36 17.10 -5.96
C PRO A 28 27.63 16.62 -4.70
N PRO A 29 26.29 16.68 -4.64
CA PRO A 29 25.53 16.17 -3.50
C PRO A 29 25.91 14.72 -3.18
N ASP A 30 26.17 14.43 -1.91
CA ASP A 30 26.54 13.09 -1.45
C ASP A 30 25.37 12.11 -1.60
N HIS A 31 25.57 11.08 -2.42
CA HIS A 31 24.62 10.00 -2.67
C HIS A 31 25.09 8.65 -2.12
N GLY A 32 26.22 8.60 -1.40
CA GLY A 32 26.83 7.35 -0.95
C GLY A 32 27.05 6.35 -2.09
N ASP A 33 26.72 5.09 -1.85
CA ASP A 33 26.83 4.01 -2.84
C ASP A 33 25.56 3.83 -3.70
N TYR A 34 24.57 4.73 -3.58
CA TYR A 34 23.32 4.62 -4.33
C TYR A 34 23.51 5.00 -5.80
N ALA A 35 22.88 4.22 -6.68
CA ALA A 35 22.85 4.52 -8.11
C ALA A 35 22.03 5.78 -8.39
N LEU A 36 22.55 6.63 -9.27
CA LEU A 36 21.87 7.85 -9.74
C LEU A 36 21.01 7.62 -10.99
N GLU A 37 21.18 6.46 -11.64
CA GLU A 37 20.46 6.03 -12.84
C GLU A 37 19.66 4.75 -12.56
N PRO A 38 18.53 4.52 -13.25
CA PRO A 38 17.70 3.33 -13.03
C PRO A 38 18.51 2.04 -13.18
N VAL A 39 18.44 1.20 -12.15
CA VAL A 39 19.03 -0.14 -12.20
C VAL A 39 18.02 -1.07 -12.84
N ALA A 40 18.39 -1.74 -13.93
CA ALA A 40 17.54 -2.73 -14.56
C ALA A 40 17.27 -3.90 -13.61
N GLY A 41 16.03 -4.39 -13.60
CA GLY A 41 15.65 -5.64 -12.96
C GLY A 41 15.15 -6.66 -13.99
N ASP A 42 15.28 -7.93 -13.68
CA ASP A 42 14.85 -9.08 -14.50
C ASP A 42 13.50 -9.66 -14.03
N TYR A 43 12.88 -9.04 -13.02
CA TYR A 43 11.68 -9.52 -12.34
C TYR A 43 10.46 -9.65 -13.27
N ASP A 44 10.45 -9.03 -14.45
CA ASP A 44 9.39 -9.12 -15.47
C ASP A 44 9.80 -9.86 -16.76
N ASP A 45 11.03 -10.39 -16.86
CA ASP A 45 11.59 -10.87 -18.13
C ASP A 45 11.15 -12.29 -18.53
N ALA A 46 10.72 -13.10 -17.57
CA ALA A 46 10.29 -14.49 -17.79
C ALA A 46 9.00 -14.82 -17.01
N PRO A 47 8.25 -15.87 -17.37
CA PRO A 47 7.12 -16.34 -16.58
C PRO A 47 7.52 -16.66 -15.13
N ASN A 48 6.75 -16.14 -14.16
CA ASN A 48 6.99 -16.34 -12.74
C ASN A 48 5.65 -16.43 -12.01
N THR A 49 5.39 -17.58 -11.37
CA THR A 49 4.11 -17.84 -10.69
C THR A 49 3.89 -16.92 -9.49
N VAL A 50 4.92 -16.70 -8.66
CA VAL A 50 4.80 -15.83 -7.46
C VAL A 50 4.41 -14.42 -7.89
N ARG A 51 5.15 -13.86 -8.85
CA ARG A 51 4.84 -12.56 -9.43
C ARG A 51 3.42 -12.53 -10.01
N GLY A 52 3.08 -13.53 -10.81
CA GLY A 52 1.76 -13.65 -11.41
C GLY A 52 0.62 -13.63 -10.38
N THR A 53 0.78 -14.41 -9.32
CA THR A 53 -0.13 -14.42 -8.17
C THR A 53 -0.25 -13.04 -7.53
N LEU A 54 0.85 -12.33 -7.30
CA LEU A 54 0.80 -10.98 -6.71
C LEU A 54 0.02 -10.00 -7.60
N VAL A 55 0.28 -10.00 -8.90
CA VAL A 55 -0.37 -9.11 -9.87
C VAL A 55 -1.86 -9.41 -9.98
N GLU A 56 -2.25 -10.68 -10.08
CA GLU A 56 -3.66 -11.06 -10.12
C GLU A 56 -4.35 -10.74 -8.78
N SER A 57 -3.68 -10.90 -7.64
CA SER A 57 -4.19 -10.51 -6.34
C SER A 57 -4.48 -9.01 -6.28
N VAL A 58 -3.57 -8.14 -6.75
CA VAL A 58 -3.82 -6.69 -6.84
C VAL A 58 -4.99 -6.38 -7.77
N ARG A 59 -5.09 -7.04 -8.94
CA ARG A 59 -6.21 -6.86 -9.86
C ARG A 59 -7.56 -7.23 -9.24
N ILE A 60 -7.60 -8.27 -8.39
CA ILE A 60 -8.78 -8.63 -7.60
C ILE A 60 -9.06 -7.55 -6.55
N GLY A 61 -8.02 -7.05 -5.87
CA GLY A 61 -8.11 -5.96 -4.88
C GLY A 61 -8.70 -4.67 -5.47
N GLU A 62 -8.41 -4.35 -6.73
CA GLU A 62 -9.04 -3.22 -7.43
C GLU A 62 -10.56 -3.37 -7.58
N ARG A 63 -11.09 -4.60 -7.45
CA ARG A 63 -12.52 -4.92 -7.51
C ARG A 63 -13.11 -5.31 -6.17
N LEU A 64 -12.35 -5.27 -5.08
CA LEU A 64 -12.90 -5.51 -3.75
C LEU A 64 -13.79 -4.33 -3.33
N LEU A 65 -14.91 -4.65 -2.71
CA LEU A 65 -15.84 -3.68 -2.17
C LEU A 65 -15.27 -2.97 -0.93
N PHE A 66 -15.47 -1.66 -0.85
CA PHE A 66 -15.24 -0.87 0.37
C PHE A 66 -16.46 -1.02 1.29
N ALA A 67 -16.26 -1.49 2.50
CA ALA A 67 -17.34 -1.91 3.40
C ALA A 67 -18.28 -0.77 3.82
N ASP A 68 -17.78 0.46 3.87
CA ASP A 68 -18.55 1.67 4.20
C ASP A 68 -19.63 2.01 3.17
N ARG A 69 -19.51 1.49 1.94
CA ARG A 69 -20.58 1.54 0.91
C ARG A 69 -21.79 0.69 1.28
N VAL A 70 -21.62 -0.29 2.17
CA VAL A 70 -22.69 -1.15 2.67
C VAL A 70 -23.13 -0.70 4.06
N ASP A 71 -22.21 -0.50 5.00
CA ASP A 71 -22.52 0.04 6.32
C ASP A 71 -21.61 1.24 6.61
N PRO A 72 -22.15 2.49 6.59
CA PRO A 72 -21.36 3.71 6.78
C PRO A 72 -20.58 3.80 8.10
N GLN A 73 -20.81 2.89 9.05
CA GLN A 73 -20.02 2.80 10.28
C GLN A 73 -18.69 2.07 10.08
N LEU A 74 -18.54 1.24 9.05
CA LEU A 74 -17.37 0.40 8.79
C LEU A 74 -16.25 1.16 8.07
N THR A 75 -15.73 2.20 8.72
CA THR A 75 -14.77 3.14 8.12
C THR A 75 -13.30 2.84 8.43
N TYR A 76 -13.03 1.94 9.38
CA TYR A 76 -11.67 1.60 9.80
C TYR A 76 -11.23 0.27 9.18
N GLY A 77 -10.05 0.26 8.56
CA GLY A 77 -9.39 -0.93 8.03
C GLY A 77 -8.69 -1.71 9.13
N ASN A 78 -9.05 -2.98 9.30
CA ASN A 78 -8.53 -3.90 10.30
C ASN A 78 -7.66 -5.01 9.68
N GLY A 79 -6.98 -4.69 8.58
CA GLY A 79 -6.07 -5.59 7.88
C GLY A 79 -6.70 -6.29 6.68
N GLY A 80 -5.95 -7.26 6.14
CA GLY A 80 -6.20 -7.86 4.83
C GLY A 80 -4.99 -7.67 3.91
N GLY A 81 -5.25 -7.59 2.61
CA GLY A 81 -4.28 -7.44 1.55
C GLY A 81 -4.22 -8.63 0.60
N LEU A 82 -3.06 -8.80 -0.04
CA LEU A 82 -2.82 -9.87 -1.00
C LEU A 82 -2.81 -11.23 -0.31
N ILE A 83 -3.54 -12.17 -0.92
CA ILE A 83 -3.54 -13.58 -0.58
C ILE A 83 -2.61 -14.27 -1.58
N VAL A 84 -1.57 -14.92 -1.05
CA VAL A 84 -0.59 -15.71 -1.81
C VAL A 84 -0.67 -17.14 -1.30
N GLY A 85 -1.29 -18.02 -2.10
CA GLY A 85 -1.56 -19.40 -1.71
C GLY A 85 -2.36 -19.53 -0.41
N VAL A 86 -2.27 -20.70 0.22
CA VAL A 86 -3.02 -21.07 1.43
C VAL A 86 -2.50 -20.43 2.72
N HIS A 87 -1.30 -19.84 2.71
CA HIS A 87 -0.75 -19.10 3.85
C HIS A 87 -1.17 -17.63 3.84
N GLY A 88 -1.60 -17.09 2.68
CA GLY A 88 -2.07 -15.71 2.56
C GLY A 88 -3.42 -15.44 3.22
N VAL A 89 -4.13 -16.47 3.66
CA VAL A 89 -5.49 -16.38 4.23
C VAL A 89 -5.55 -16.36 5.75
N ASP A 90 -4.41 -16.34 6.44
CA ASP A 90 -4.30 -16.57 7.90
C ASP A 90 -5.16 -15.65 8.77
N ASN A 91 -5.26 -14.37 8.40
CA ASN A 91 -6.08 -13.39 9.13
C ASN A 91 -7.52 -13.27 8.59
N LEU A 92 -7.84 -13.99 7.50
CA LEU A 92 -9.12 -13.89 6.80
C LEU A 92 -9.98 -15.14 7.01
N LEU A 93 -9.39 -16.32 7.14
CA LEU A 93 -10.10 -17.59 7.26
C LEU A 93 -9.82 -18.29 8.60
N SER A 94 -10.83 -18.98 9.14
CA SER A 94 -10.67 -19.81 10.33
C SER A 94 -9.74 -20.99 10.07
N GLY A 95 -9.19 -21.61 11.12
CA GLY A 95 -8.29 -22.78 10.97
C GLY A 95 -8.93 -23.96 10.22
N VAL A 96 -10.24 -24.20 10.45
CA VAL A 96 -10.99 -25.26 9.76
C VAL A 96 -11.19 -24.93 8.28
N GLN A 97 -11.48 -23.67 7.95
CA GLN A 97 -11.59 -23.20 6.55
C GLN A 97 -10.25 -23.33 5.82
N ARG A 98 -9.14 -22.92 6.45
CA ARG A 98 -7.78 -23.05 5.87
C ARG A 98 -7.42 -24.51 5.59
N THR A 99 -7.72 -25.40 6.53
CA THR A 99 -7.48 -26.84 6.35
C THR A 99 -8.30 -27.39 5.18
N ALA A 100 -9.56 -26.99 5.06
CA ALA A 100 -10.44 -27.40 3.97
C ALA A 100 -10.03 -26.82 2.60
N LEU A 101 -9.43 -25.62 2.58
CA LEU A 101 -8.89 -25.00 1.38
C LEU A 101 -7.57 -25.62 0.92
N GLY A 102 -6.81 -26.25 1.82
CA GLY A 102 -5.48 -26.82 1.57
C GLY A 102 -5.31 -27.67 0.29
N PRO A 103 -6.28 -28.53 -0.08
CA PRO A 103 -6.20 -29.34 -1.31
C PRO A 103 -6.38 -28.57 -2.62
N PHE A 104 -6.79 -27.31 -2.58
CA PHE A 104 -7.13 -26.51 -3.77
C PHE A 104 -5.99 -25.57 -4.15
N ASP A 105 -5.79 -25.38 -5.45
CA ASP A 105 -4.81 -24.43 -5.97
C ASP A 105 -5.40 -23.01 -5.92
N VAL A 106 -4.88 -22.17 -5.02
CA VAL A 106 -5.27 -20.76 -4.92
C VAL A 106 -4.30 -19.95 -5.77
N LEU A 107 -4.74 -19.58 -6.97
CA LEU A 107 -3.92 -18.85 -7.95
C LEU A 107 -3.60 -17.44 -7.48
N ALA A 108 -4.57 -16.78 -6.84
CA ALA A 108 -4.51 -15.42 -6.34
C ALA A 108 -5.66 -15.14 -5.38
N GLY A 109 -5.61 -14.00 -4.68
CA GLY A 109 -6.74 -13.49 -3.94
C GLY A 109 -6.46 -12.17 -3.24
N TYR A 110 -7.51 -11.53 -2.78
CA TYR A 110 -7.43 -10.32 -1.99
C TYR A 110 -8.50 -10.33 -0.92
N GLY A 111 -8.21 -9.78 0.25
CA GLY A 111 -9.22 -9.56 1.27
C GLY A 111 -9.04 -8.27 2.02
N ALA A 112 -10.11 -7.81 2.64
CA ALA A 112 -10.08 -6.66 3.55
C ALA A 112 -11.04 -6.92 4.71
N ILE A 113 -10.67 -6.38 5.87
CA ILE A 113 -11.48 -6.39 7.07
C ILE A 113 -11.78 -4.94 7.40
N ALA A 114 -13.05 -4.60 7.55
CA ALA A 114 -13.48 -3.28 7.99
C ALA A 114 -14.27 -3.37 9.30
N SER A 115 -14.13 -2.37 10.16
CA SER A 115 -14.83 -2.25 11.43
C SER A 115 -15.25 -0.81 11.70
N ASN A 116 -16.05 -0.62 12.75
CA ASN A 116 -16.37 0.70 13.31
C ASN A 116 -15.53 1.06 14.56
N GLY A 117 -14.36 0.43 14.72
CA GLY A 117 -13.47 0.68 15.86
C GLY A 117 -12.11 -0.03 15.78
N GLN A 118 -11.09 0.64 16.35
CA GLN A 118 -9.70 0.16 16.41
C GLN A 118 -9.47 -1.00 17.38
N SER A 119 -10.29 -1.14 18.43
CA SER A 119 -10.11 -2.20 19.42
C SER A 119 -10.84 -3.47 18.98
N ASP A 120 -10.21 -4.62 19.20
CA ASP A 120 -10.83 -5.95 19.02
C ASP A 120 -11.87 -6.25 20.11
N ASN A 121 -12.75 -5.29 20.40
CA ASN A 121 -13.86 -5.51 21.30
C ASN A 121 -15.03 -6.10 20.51
N GLU A 122 -15.06 -7.42 20.48
CA GLU A 122 -16.06 -8.19 19.74
C GLU A 122 -17.51 -7.90 20.16
N SER A 123 -17.74 -7.41 21.37
CA SER A 123 -19.07 -7.08 21.90
C SER A 123 -19.56 -5.66 21.60
N LYS A 124 -18.70 -4.80 21.02
CA LYS A 124 -19.02 -3.38 20.81
C LYS A 124 -18.96 -2.93 19.36
N HIS A 125 -18.22 -3.66 18.53
CA HIS A 125 -17.92 -3.21 17.18
C HIS A 125 -18.52 -4.13 16.13
N LYS A 126 -18.96 -3.53 15.03
CA LYS A 126 -19.31 -4.26 13.81
C LYS A 126 -18.04 -4.61 13.04
N LEU A 127 -18.12 -5.66 12.24
CA LEU A 127 -17.03 -6.07 11.36
C LEU A 127 -17.58 -6.67 10.08
N LEU A 128 -16.94 -6.38 8.95
CA LEU A 128 -17.15 -7.07 7.69
C LEU A 128 -15.79 -7.46 7.12
N SER A 129 -15.57 -8.75 6.94
CA SER A 129 -14.44 -9.32 6.23
C SER A 129 -14.91 -9.86 4.90
N ILE A 130 -14.30 -9.37 3.82
CA ILE A 130 -14.53 -9.81 2.45
C ILE A 130 -13.21 -10.40 1.96
N ALA A 131 -13.24 -11.64 1.46
CA ALA A 131 -12.11 -12.25 0.78
C ALA A 131 -12.57 -12.82 -0.56
N ILE A 132 -11.77 -12.61 -1.59
CA ILE A 132 -11.99 -13.17 -2.92
C ILE A 132 -10.78 -14.05 -3.26
N LEU A 133 -11.05 -15.32 -3.56
CA LEU A 133 -10.03 -16.30 -3.95
C LEU A 133 -10.23 -16.68 -5.42
N SER A 134 -9.18 -16.61 -6.23
CA SER A 134 -9.17 -17.04 -7.62
C SER A 134 -8.59 -18.44 -7.74
N LEU A 135 -9.39 -19.35 -8.31
CA LEU A 135 -9.08 -20.77 -8.47
C LEU A 135 -8.96 -21.11 -9.97
N PRO A 136 -8.43 -22.29 -10.35
CA PRO A 136 -8.17 -22.63 -11.74
C PRO A 136 -9.37 -22.49 -12.68
N ASP A 137 -10.54 -22.85 -12.18
CA ASP A 137 -11.81 -22.80 -12.91
C ASP A 137 -13.00 -22.74 -11.93
N GLU A 138 -14.21 -22.61 -12.48
CA GLU A 138 -15.46 -22.53 -11.71
C GLU A 138 -15.77 -23.83 -10.93
N ALA A 139 -15.38 -25.00 -11.45
CA ALA A 139 -15.61 -26.27 -10.75
C ALA A 139 -14.72 -26.38 -9.51
N GLN A 140 -13.45 -25.99 -9.61
CA GLN A 140 -12.54 -25.88 -8.48
C GLN A 140 -13.02 -24.83 -7.48
N ALA A 141 -13.50 -23.67 -7.95
CA ALA A 141 -14.10 -22.65 -7.10
C ALA A 141 -15.30 -23.17 -6.29
N MET A 142 -16.22 -23.86 -6.95
CA MET A 142 -17.37 -24.49 -6.30
C MET A 142 -16.95 -25.52 -5.26
N ALA A 143 -16.03 -26.42 -5.60
CA ALA A 143 -15.55 -27.45 -4.69
C ALA A 143 -14.85 -26.85 -3.45
N ALA A 144 -14.02 -25.81 -3.63
CA ALA A 144 -13.37 -25.13 -2.52
C ALA A 144 -14.36 -24.39 -1.62
N ALA A 145 -15.33 -23.68 -2.20
CA ALA A 145 -16.38 -23.00 -1.45
C ALA A 145 -17.21 -24.00 -0.62
N GLN A 146 -17.60 -25.13 -1.21
CA GLN A 146 -18.33 -26.20 -0.53
C GLN A 146 -17.50 -26.84 0.59
N ALA A 147 -16.22 -27.13 0.36
CA ALA A 147 -15.34 -27.69 1.36
C ALA A 147 -15.17 -26.74 2.56
N MET A 148 -14.89 -25.46 2.31
CA MET A 148 -14.78 -24.45 3.37
C MET A 148 -16.09 -24.27 4.15
N ALA A 149 -17.21 -24.13 3.45
CA ALA A 149 -18.52 -23.93 4.07
C ALA A 149 -18.94 -25.14 4.92
N ALA A 150 -18.71 -26.37 4.44
CA ALA A 150 -19.03 -27.59 5.17
C ALA A 150 -18.14 -27.77 6.41
N ALA A 151 -16.84 -27.50 6.29
CA ALA A 151 -15.92 -27.56 7.41
C ALA A 151 -16.26 -26.54 8.50
N ASP A 152 -16.59 -25.31 8.11
CA ASP A 152 -17.00 -24.27 9.05
C ASP A 152 -18.36 -24.57 9.70
N PHE A 153 -19.33 -25.04 8.90
CA PHE A 153 -20.66 -25.43 9.40
C PHE A 153 -20.56 -26.55 10.45
N THR A 154 -19.72 -27.56 10.22
CA THR A 154 -19.58 -28.71 11.13
C THR A 154 -18.64 -28.45 12.32
N ALA A 155 -17.94 -27.31 12.34
CA ALA A 155 -17.09 -26.93 13.47
C ALA A 155 -17.88 -26.62 14.75
N ASN A 156 -19.19 -26.35 14.63
CA ASN A 156 -20.08 -26.20 15.77
C ASN A 156 -21.46 -26.83 15.49
N THR A 157 -21.92 -27.71 16.37
CA THR A 157 -23.20 -28.42 16.23
C THR A 157 -24.44 -27.52 16.33
N GLU A 158 -24.29 -26.31 16.86
CA GLU A 158 -25.35 -25.31 16.96
C GLU A 158 -25.48 -24.45 15.70
N ASN A 159 -24.58 -24.61 14.72
CA ASN A 159 -24.68 -23.89 13.45
C ASN A 159 -25.99 -24.27 12.73
N ALA A 160 -26.67 -23.25 12.24
CA ALA A 160 -27.91 -23.36 11.49
C ALA A 160 -27.76 -22.69 10.11
N PRO A 161 -28.38 -23.24 9.06
CA PRO A 161 -28.43 -22.59 7.76
C PRO A 161 -29.05 -21.19 7.86
N LEU A 162 -28.54 -20.25 7.07
CA LEU A 162 -29.12 -18.90 6.93
C LEU A 162 -29.41 -18.62 5.45
N PRO A 163 -30.59 -18.99 4.93
CA PRO A 163 -30.90 -18.81 3.52
C PRO A 163 -30.86 -17.34 3.10
N LEU A 164 -30.28 -17.06 1.92
CA LEU A 164 -30.31 -15.75 1.28
C LEU A 164 -31.22 -15.82 0.04
N PRO A 165 -32.48 -15.37 0.09
CA PRO A 165 -33.43 -15.56 -1.02
C PRO A 165 -32.97 -14.98 -2.36
N GLU A 166 -32.26 -13.84 -2.34
CA GLU A 166 -31.70 -13.22 -3.57
C GLU A 166 -30.46 -13.96 -4.11
N PHE A 167 -29.79 -14.75 -3.26
CA PHE A 167 -28.57 -15.49 -3.60
C PHE A 167 -28.69 -16.95 -3.14
N PRO A 168 -29.59 -17.75 -3.73
CA PRO A 168 -29.87 -19.11 -3.27
C PRO A 168 -28.68 -20.07 -3.40
N ALA A 169 -27.69 -19.73 -4.23
CA ALA A 169 -26.44 -20.47 -4.37
C ALA A 169 -25.42 -20.17 -3.25
N ALA A 170 -25.65 -19.14 -2.44
CA ALA A 170 -24.75 -18.78 -1.35
C ALA A 170 -24.84 -19.82 -0.23
N LEU A 171 -23.70 -20.38 0.13
CA LEU A 171 -23.55 -21.32 1.24
C LEU A 171 -23.44 -20.49 2.51
N SER A 172 -24.52 -20.31 3.25
CA SER A 172 -24.57 -19.37 4.37
C SER A 172 -25.04 -20.06 5.64
N HIS A 173 -24.35 -19.80 6.73
CA HIS A 173 -24.76 -20.27 8.04
C HIS A 173 -24.31 -19.33 9.14
N TRP A 174 -24.99 -19.46 10.26
CA TRP A 174 -24.73 -18.70 11.47
C TRP A 174 -24.97 -19.60 12.68
N ARG A 175 -24.62 -19.11 13.86
CA ARG A 175 -24.97 -19.77 15.12
C ARG A 175 -26.08 -18.95 15.79
N PRO A 176 -27.29 -19.51 15.99
CA PRO A 176 -28.37 -18.80 16.66
C PRO A 176 -27.94 -18.21 18.01
N GLY A 177 -28.28 -16.95 18.24
CA GLY A 177 -27.88 -16.22 19.45
C GLY A 177 -26.47 -15.63 19.42
N VAL A 178 -25.71 -15.80 18.33
CA VAL A 178 -24.39 -15.20 18.14
C VAL A 178 -24.42 -14.23 16.95
N PRO A 179 -23.85 -13.02 17.09
CA PRO A 179 -24.05 -11.96 16.10
C PRO A 179 -23.07 -12.05 14.93
N THR A 180 -22.73 -13.27 14.49
CA THR A 180 -21.74 -13.52 13.42
C THR A 180 -22.30 -14.48 12.37
N VAL A 181 -21.89 -14.29 11.12
CA VAL A 181 -22.30 -15.14 9.99
C VAL A 181 -21.12 -15.39 9.06
N GLY A 182 -21.03 -16.61 8.53
CA GLY A 182 -20.14 -16.99 7.44
C GLY A 182 -20.93 -17.27 6.16
N SER A 183 -20.43 -16.82 5.02
CA SER A 183 -21.08 -17.06 3.74
C SER A 183 -20.07 -17.19 2.59
N TRP A 184 -20.35 -18.09 1.64
CA TRP A 184 -19.56 -18.30 0.44
C TRP A 184 -20.44 -18.26 -0.80
N LEU A 185 -20.01 -17.52 -1.81
CA LEU A 185 -20.65 -17.48 -3.13
C LEU A 185 -19.58 -17.61 -4.21
N VAL A 186 -19.88 -18.38 -5.26
CA VAL A 186 -18.99 -18.51 -6.42
C VAL A 186 -19.48 -17.65 -7.56
N TRP A 187 -18.56 -16.92 -8.17
CA TRP A 187 -18.76 -16.17 -9.40
C TRP A 187 -17.62 -16.48 -10.37
N LYS A 188 -17.91 -17.15 -11.49
CA LYS A 188 -16.89 -17.73 -12.38
C LYS A 188 -15.92 -18.60 -11.56
N ASN A 189 -14.61 -18.38 -11.68
CA ASN A 189 -13.58 -19.07 -10.91
C ASN A 189 -13.22 -18.36 -9.58
N LEU A 190 -14.02 -17.39 -9.13
CA LEU A 190 -13.79 -16.65 -7.90
C LEU A 190 -14.71 -17.15 -6.78
N VAL A 191 -14.13 -17.43 -5.61
CA VAL A 191 -14.87 -17.66 -4.37
C VAL A 191 -14.91 -16.36 -3.58
N ILE A 192 -16.10 -15.82 -3.37
CA ILE A 192 -16.37 -14.66 -2.52
C ILE A 192 -16.77 -15.17 -1.13
N ARG A 193 -15.88 -15.02 -0.16
CA ARG A 193 -16.11 -15.35 1.24
C ARG A 193 -16.44 -14.09 2.02
N LEU A 194 -17.58 -14.10 2.69
CA LEU A 194 -18.00 -13.07 3.63
C LEU A 194 -17.96 -13.62 5.05
N TYR A 195 -17.45 -12.82 5.97
CA TYR A 195 -17.69 -12.98 7.39
C TYR A 195 -18.12 -11.65 7.96
N ALA A 196 -19.29 -11.62 8.58
CA ALA A 196 -19.84 -10.40 9.14
C ALA A 196 -20.16 -10.58 10.62
N LYS A 197 -19.98 -9.49 11.36
CA LYS A 197 -20.34 -9.34 12.77
C LYS A 197 -21.18 -8.09 12.94
N ILE A 198 -22.32 -8.25 13.61
CA ILE A 198 -23.18 -7.14 14.06
C ILE A 198 -23.15 -7.07 15.59
N ILE A 199 -23.95 -6.17 16.18
CA ILE A 199 -23.98 -6.01 17.65
C ILE A 199 -24.99 -6.97 18.27
N GLU A 200 -26.24 -6.93 17.79
CA GLU A 200 -27.33 -7.76 18.30
C GLU A 200 -27.51 -9.00 17.42
N PRO A 201 -27.58 -10.22 17.99
CA PRO A 201 -27.83 -11.43 17.21
C PRO A 201 -29.21 -11.40 16.54
N SER A 202 -29.26 -11.12 15.24
CA SER A 202 -30.48 -11.14 14.43
C SER A 202 -30.20 -11.79 13.08
N PRO A 203 -30.89 -12.89 12.73
CA PRO A 203 -30.74 -13.51 11.42
C PRO A 203 -31.22 -12.60 10.29
N GLU A 204 -32.20 -11.73 10.54
CA GLU A 204 -32.72 -10.77 9.57
C GLU A 204 -31.67 -9.71 9.22
N LEU A 205 -31.01 -9.12 10.23
CA LEU A 205 -29.96 -8.12 10.02
C LEU A 205 -28.72 -8.73 9.35
N LEU A 206 -28.34 -9.97 9.72
CA LEU A 206 -27.25 -10.68 9.07
C LEU A 206 -27.58 -10.99 7.60
N THR A 207 -28.81 -11.44 7.31
CA THR A 207 -29.30 -11.72 5.95
C THR A 207 -29.28 -10.46 5.09
N ASP A 208 -29.79 -9.34 5.61
CA ASP A 208 -29.78 -8.05 4.90
C ASP A 208 -28.35 -7.59 4.59
N LEU A 209 -27.46 -7.63 5.57
CA LEU A 209 -26.06 -7.24 5.40
C LEU A 209 -25.38 -8.07 4.32
N LEU A 210 -25.45 -9.41 4.39
CA LEU A 210 -24.87 -10.29 3.38
C LEU A 210 -25.46 -10.05 1.98
N THR A 211 -26.79 -9.86 1.89
CA THR A 211 -27.47 -9.61 0.62
C THR A 211 -26.99 -8.30 -0.02
N ARG A 212 -26.89 -7.22 0.76
CA ARG A 212 -26.36 -5.94 0.27
C ARG A 212 -24.89 -6.03 -0.12
N THR A 213 -24.08 -6.74 0.68
CA THR A 213 -22.66 -6.97 0.38
C THR A 213 -22.47 -7.77 -0.92
N TYR A 214 -23.19 -8.88 -1.11
CA TYR A 214 -23.08 -9.66 -2.35
C TYR A 214 -23.54 -8.85 -3.57
N ARG A 215 -24.66 -8.13 -3.47
CA ARG A 215 -25.14 -7.29 -4.57
C ARG A 215 -24.08 -6.26 -4.98
N ALA A 216 -23.49 -5.56 -4.01
CA ALA A 216 -22.47 -4.55 -4.27
C ALA A 216 -21.15 -5.17 -4.78
N GLN A 217 -20.68 -6.27 -4.18
CA GLN A 217 -19.44 -6.93 -4.58
C GLN A 217 -19.54 -7.53 -5.99
N LEU A 218 -20.68 -8.12 -6.35
CA LEU A 218 -20.89 -8.62 -7.71
C LEU A 218 -20.93 -7.49 -8.74
N ALA A 219 -21.46 -6.32 -8.39
CA ALA A 219 -21.43 -5.15 -9.26
C ALA A 219 -19.98 -4.65 -9.51
N GLU A 220 -19.10 -4.69 -8.51
CA GLU A 220 -17.66 -4.37 -8.70
C GLU A 220 -16.95 -5.36 -9.64
N LEU A 221 -17.43 -6.62 -9.68
CA LEU A 221 -16.89 -7.71 -10.49
C LEU A 221 -17.49 -7.80 -11.91
N ASP A 222 -18.57 -7.10 -12.23
CA ASP A 222 -19.32 -7.29 -13.48
C ASP A 222 -18.44 -7.17 -14.75
N THR A 223 -17.49 -6.21 -14.72
CA THR A 223 -16.53 -5.99 -15.82
C THR A 223 -15.17 -6.68 -15.61
N PHE A 224 -15.02 -7.47 -14.56
CA PHE A 224 -13.79 -8.19 -14.27
C PHE A 224 -13.69 -9.47 -15.11
N VAL A 225 -12.50 -9.68 -15.68
CA VAL A 225 -12.14 -10.92 -16.37
C VAL A 225 -11.00 -11.55 -15.60
N PRO A 226 -11.25 -12.65 -14.85
CA PRO A 226 -10.21 -13.40 -14.18
C PRO A 226 -9.15 -13.88 -15.17
N THR A 227 -7.89 -13.83 -14.76
CA THR A 227 -6.80 -14.33 -15.60
C THR A 227 -6.89 -15.86 -15.71
N PRO A 228 -6.86 -16.44 -16.93
CA PRO A 228 -6.75 -17.89 -17.09
C PRO A 228 -5.53 -18.42 -16.33
N ALA A 229 -5.65 -19.58 -15.69
CA ALA A 229 -4.59 -20.13 -14.83
C ALA A 229 -3.21 -20.22 -15.53
N ALA A 230 -3.21 -20.60 -16.82
CA ALA A 230 -2.00 -20.71 -17.64
C ALA A 230 -1.33 -19.36 -17.98
N ASP A 231 -2.06 -18.25 -17.83
CA ASP A 231 -1.58 -16.90 -18.13
C ASP A 231 -1.18 -16.12 -16.86
N VAL A 232 -1.55 -16.59 -15.66
CA VAL A 232 -1.15 -15.97 -14.39
C VAL A 232 0.37 -15.75 -14.32
N PRO A 233 1.23 -16.75 -14.60
CA PRO A 233 2.69 -16.54 -14.55
C PRO A 233 3.21 -15.49 -15.55
N LYS A 234 2.44 -15.12 -16.58
CA LYS A 234 2.84 -14.15 -17.62
C LYS A 234 2.50 -12.70 -17.25
N LEU A 235 1.73 -12.48 -16.19
CA LEU A 235 1.39 -11.13 -15.74
C LEU A 235 2.66 -10.39 -15.33
N LYS A 236 2.77 -9.13 -15.76
CA LYS A 236 3.88 -8.23 -15.46
C LYS A 236 3.57 -7.40 -14.23
N LEU A 237 4.55 -7.28 -13.35
CA LEU A 237 4.44 -6.55 -12.09
C LEU A 237 4.64 -5.05 -12.27
N ASP A 238 5.46 -4.62 -13.23
CA ASP A 238 5.79 -3.21 -13.45
C ASP A 238 5.96 -2.89 -14.94
N SER A 239 4.85 -2.96 -15.67
CA SER A 239 4.86 -2.69 -17.12
C SER A 239 5.36 -1.27 -17.47
N ASP A 240 5.21 -0.33 -16.53
CA ASP A 240 5.57 1.08 -16.69
C ASP A 240 6.95 1.44 -16.10
N LYS A 241 7.67 0.45 -15.57
CA LYS A 241 9.01 0.58 -15.00
C LYS A 241 9.11 1.54 -13.80
N LEU A 242 8.04 1.68 -13.03
CA LEU A 242 7.96 2.53 -11.83
C LEU A 242 8.90 2.07 -10.71
N LEU A 243 9.11 0.77 -10.51
CA LEU A 243 9.99 0.27 -9.45
C LEU A 243 11.45 0.57 -9.74
N THR A 244 11.85 0.62 -11.02
CA THR A 244 13.20 1.07 -11.41
C THR A 244 13.41 2.58 -11.22
N ARG A 245 12.33 3.35 -11.05
CA ARG A 245 12.39 4.78 -10.69
C ARG A 245 12.52 4.99 -9.18
N VAL A 246 12.54 3.93 -8.36
CA VAL A 246 12.78 4.00 -6.92
C VAL A 246 14.21 3.60 -6.60
N VAL A 247 14.87 4.36 -5.73
CA VAL A 247 16.26 4.09 -5.32
C VAL A 247 16.42 2.65 -4.83
N LYS A 248 17.37 1.92 -5.42
CA LYS A 248 17.62 0.51 -5.10
C LYS A 248 18.41 0.42 -3.79
N THR A 249 17.87 -0.30 -2.81
CA THR A 249 18.53 -0.57 -1.51
C THR A 249 18.66 -2.08 -1.22
N GLY A 250 18.21 -2.93 -2.14
CA GLY A 250 18.15 -4.38 -1.98
C GLY A 250 17.83 -5.06 -3.29
N ASP A 251 17.58 -6.37 -3.25
CA ASP A 251 17.29 -7.16 -4.44
C ASP A 251 15.87 -6.93 -4.98
N TYR A 252 15.71 -7.08 -6.29
CA TYR A 252 14.41 -6.96 -6.95
C TYR A 252 13.69 -8.30 -6.96
N TRP A 253 13.26 -8.73 -5.77
CA TRP A 253 12.47 -9.94 -5.62
C TRP A 253 10.99 -9.58 -5.44
N PRO A 254 10.06 -10.10 -6.28
CA PRO A 254 8.64 -9.89 -6.09
C PRO A 254 8.18 -10.31 -4.69
N ASP A 255 7.65 -9.36 -3.94
CA ASP A 255 7.17 -9.58 -2.58
C ASP A 255 5.96 -8.69 -2.31
N LYS A 256 4.95 -9.24 -1.64
CA LYS A 256 3.69 -8.53 -1.39
C LYS A 256 3.84 -7.31 -0.48
N TRP A 257 4.86 -7.27 0.37
CA TRP A 257 5.13 -6.15 1.28
C TRP A 257 6.19 -5.22 0.72
N ASP A 258 7.21 -5.78 0.08
CA ASP A 258 8.44 -5.06 -0.19
C ASP A 258 8.70 -4.76 -1.67
N PHE A 259 7.98 -5.35 -2.63
CA PHE A 259 8.28 -5.08 -4.04
C PHE A 259 7.08 -5.34 -4.95
N MET A 260 6.27 -4.29 -5.16
CA MET A 260 5.02 -4.39 -5.91
C MET A 260 4.54 -3.04 -6.47
N VAL A 261 3.82 -3.06 -7.59
CA VAL A 261 3.04 -1.90 -8.08
C VAL A 261 1.56 -2.15 -7.83
N TYR A 262 0.91 -1.20 -7.16
CA TYR A 262 -0.50 -1.22 -6.81
C TYR A 262 -1.30 -0.22 -7.63
N GLY A 263 -2.57 -0.56 -7.86
CA GLY A 263 -3.58 0.45 -8.19
C GLY A 263 -4.07 1.17 -6.92
N PRO A 264 -4.76 2.32 -7.07
CA PRO A 264 -5.16 3.15 -5.93
C PRO A 264 -6.17 2.46 -5.00
N ARG A 265 -7.06 1.60 -5.51
CA ARG A 265 -8.11 0.97 -4.69
C ARG A 265 -7.53 -0.13 -3.81
N SER A 266 -6.73 -1.03 -4.39
CA SER A 266 -6.04 -2.09 -3.67
C SER A 266 -5.12 -1.51 -2.62
N TYR A 267 -4.29 -0.52 -2.96
CA TYR A 267 -3.40 0.12 -1.98
C TYR A 267 -4.17 0.79 -0.84
N ALA A 268 -5.27 1.49 -1.14
CA ALA A 268 -6.11 2.11 -0.12
C ALA A 268 -6.70 1.08 0.87
N LEU A 269 -7.07 -0.12 0.42
CA LEU A 269 -7.56 -1.19 1.29
C LEU A 269 -6.51 -1.74 2.26
N LEU A 270 -5.22 -1.46 2.05
CA LEU A 270 -4.14 -1.78 3.00
C LEU A 270 -4.00 -0.75 4.12
N ARG A 271 -4.73 0.36 4.05
CA ARG A 271 -4.62 1.50 4.96
C ARG A 271 -5.69 1.45 6.02
N ASP A 272 -5.45 2.16 7.11
CA ASP A 272 -6.34 2.29 8.25
C ASP A 272 -7.68 2.98 7.90
N HIS A 273 -7.69 3.86 6.91
CA HIS A 273 -8.88 4.60 6.49
C HIS A 273 -9.11 4.52 4.98
N PRO A 274 -9.43 3.32 4.44
CA PRO A 274 -9.39 3.06 3.00
C PRO A 274 -10.14 4.07 2.14
N SER A 275 -11.34 4.49 2.53
CA SER A 275 -12.12 5.44 1.74
C SER A 275 -11.58 6.87 1.78
N ILE A 276 -10.92 7.26 2.88
CA ILE A 276 -10.22 8.56 2.98
C ILE A 276 -8.98 8.52 2.08
N ASP A 277 -8.14 7.49 2.23
CA ASP A 277 -6.94 7.31 1.41
C ASP A 277 -7.28 7.26 -0.09
N LEU A 278 -8.32 6.51 -0.48
CA LEU A 278 -8.77 6.45 -1.88
C LEU A 278 -9.26 7.81 -2.41
N SER A 279 -9.97 8.58 -1.58
CA SER A 279 -10.43 9.93 -1.95
C SER A 279 -9.25 10.88 -2.21
N GLU A 280 -8.22 10.81 -1.38
CA GLU A 280 -6.98 11.59 -1.58
C GLU A 280 -6.25 11.17 -2.84
N PHE A 281 -6.13 9.85 -3.10
CA PHE A 281 -5.55 9.35 -4.34
C PHE A 281 -6.33 9.85 -5.56
N ALA A 282 -7.66 9.83 -5.50
CA ALA A 282 -8.51 10.35 -6.58
C ALA A 282 -8.33 11.86 -6.81
N GLN A 283 -8.20 12.66 -5.74
CA GLN A 283 -7.97 14.11 -5.84
C GLN A 283 -6.64 14.45 -6.55
N ALA A 284 -5.58 13.68 -6.26
CA ALA A 284 -4.29 13.79 -6.94
C ALA A 284 -4.25 13.03 -8.28
N SER A 285 -5.34 12.34 -8.64
CA SER A 285 -5.42 11.47 -9.82
C SER A 285 -4.26 10.47 -9.85
N ILE A 286 -3.96 9.86 -8.71
CA ILE A 286 -2.96 8.81 -8.58
C ILE A 286 -3.48 7.54 -9.23
N ASP A 287 -2.73 7.02 -10.20
CA ASP A 287 -3.09 5.82 -10.95
C ASP A 287 -2.21 4.61 -10.62
N ALA A 288 -1.03 4.83 -10.04
CA ALA A 288 -0.11 3.77 -9.63
C ALA A 288 0.69 4.15 -8.39
N ILE A 289 0.89 3.15 -7.51
CA ILE A 289 1.74 3.24 -6.32
C ILE A 289 2.79 2.12 -6.39
N ALA A 290 4.06 2.48 -6.59
CA ALA A 290 5.16 1.53 -6.56
C ALA A 290 5.78 1.49 -5.16
N VAL A 291 5.84 0.30 -4.58
CA VAL A 291 6.40 0.02 -3.26
C VAL A 291 7.70 -0.75 -3.43
N SER A 292 8.79 -0.19 -2.91
CA SER A 292 10.07 -0.87 -2.75
C SER A 292 10.48 -0.77 -1.29
N TYR A 293 10.27 -1.83 -0.51
CA TYR A 293 10.50 -1.92 0.92
C TYR A 293 9.81 -0.76 1.65
N ASN A 294 10.58 0.14 2.24
CA ASN A 294 10.10 1.32 2.95
C ASN A 294 10.07 2.58 2.07
N LYS A 295 9.94 2.44 0.75
CA LYS A 295 9.90 3.54 -0.22
C LYS A 295 8.64 3.43 -1.05
N PHE A 296 7.95 4.56 -1.21
CA PHE A 296 6.62 4.63 -1.79
C PHE A 296 6.63 5.70 -2.88
N LEU A 297 6.57 5.29 -4.14
CA LEU A 297 6.42 6.18 -5.28
C LEU A 297 4.96 6.23 -5.68
N TYR A 298 4.43 7.44 -5.76
CA TYR A 298 3.09 7.75 -6.24
C TYR A 298 3.22 8.45 -7.59
N ARG A 299 2.56 7.91 -8.62
CA ARG A 299 2.42 8.59 -9.91
C ARG A 299 1.10 9.35 -9.93
N THR A 300 1.18 10.67 -9.99
CA THR A 300 0.01 11.55 -10.14
C THR A 300 -0.26 11.82 -11.62
N ARG A 301 -1.32 12.58 -11.93
CA ARG A 301 -1.61 13.00 -13.31
C ARG A 301 -0.53 13.89 -13.92
N ASP A 302 0.01 14.82 -13.13
CA ASP A 302 0.93 15.86 -13.59
C ASP A 302 1.72 16.50 -12.41
N SER A 303 2.63 17.41 -12.74
CA SER A 303 3.47 18.10 -11.75
C SER A 303 2.69 18.96 -10.74
N ASP A 304 1.56 19.54 -11.13
CA ASP A 304 0.76 20.37 -10.22
C ASP A 304 0.02 19.48 -9.22
N ALA A 305 -0.52 18.35 -9.69
CA ALA A 305 -1.10 17.32 -8.82
C ALA A 305 -0.04 16.69 -7.91
N ALA A 306 1.17 16.44 -8.40
CA ALA A 306 2.29 15.97 -7.59
C ALA A 306 2.65 16.98 -6.49
N LYS A 307 2.65 18.28 -6.82
CA LYS A 307 2.89 19.33 -5.83
C LYS A 307 1.80 19.35 -4.76
N ALA A 308 0.52 19.33 -5.16
CA ALA A 308 -0.60 19.34 -4.23
C ALA A 308 -0.59 18.11 -3.31
N TYR A 309 -0.28 16.93 -3.86
CA TYR A 309 -0.16 15.70 -3.08
C TYR A 309 1.05 15.73 -2.14
N ALA A 310 2.19 16.26 -2.58
CA ALA A 310 3.34 16.44 -1.72
C ALA A 310 3.03 17.38 -0.52
N ASP A 311 2.25 18.44 -0.75
CA ASP A 311 1.82 19.34 0.33
C ASP A 311 0.89 18.63 1.35
N VAL A 312 0.10 17.62 0.92
CA VAL A 312 -0.68 16.74 1.82
C VAL A 312 0.24 15.85 2.65
N GLU A 313 1.20 15.20 1.98
CA GLU A 313 2.19 14.30 2.56
C GLU A 313 3.11 15.02 3.58
N ASP A 314 3.47 16.27 3.32
CA ASP A 314 4.23 17.10 4.24
C ASP A 314 3.42 17.41 5.50
N ARG A 315 2.13 17.78 5.36
CA ARG A 315 1.23 17.98 6.52
C ARG A 315 1.06 16.71 7.35
N ARG A 316 0.85 15.57 6.70
CA ARG A 316 0.75 14.26 7.37
C ARG A 316 1.99 13.92 8.19
N SER A 317 3.18 14.31 7.71
CA SER A 317 4.43 14.11 8.46
C SER A 317 4.45 14.94 9.74
N LEU A 318 4.02 16.21 9.67
CA LEU A 318 3.96 17.12 10.81
C LEU A 318 2.93 16.65 11.85
N ASP A 319 1.76 16.17 11.39
CA ASP A 319 0.72 15.62 12.27
C ASP A 319 1.15 14.32 12.97
N ALA A 320 2.14 13.61 12.40
CA ALA A 320 2.75 12.41 12.96
C ALA A 320 3.99 12.69 13.85
N ASP A 321 4.08 13.89 14.43
CA ASP A 321 5.18 14.33 15.31
C ASP A 321 6.58 14.32 14.67
N TYR A 322 6.68 14.39 13.33
CA TYR A 322 7.94 14.68 12.68
C TYR A 322 8.24 16.18 12.68
N THR A 323 9.52 16.51 12.87
CA THR A 323 10.03 17.88 12.75
C THR A 323 10.82 18.05 11.46
N PRO A 324 10.69 19.19 10.74
CA PRO A 324 11.51 19.46 9.56
C PRO A 324 13.00 19.42 9.87
N MET A 325 13.79 18.92 8.91
CA MET A 325 15.25 19.02 8.91
C MET A 325 15.72 19.55 7.56
N THR A 326 16.89 20.19 7.54
CA THR A 326 17.51 20.66 6.28
C THR A 326 17.61 19.49 5.31
N GLY A 327 17.25 19.66 4.03
CA GLY A 327 17.45 18.65 2.98
C GLY A 327 18.90 18.62 2.45
N PRO A 328 19.21 17.78 1.44
CA PRO A 328 20.46 17.86 0.70
C PRO A 328 20.64 19.24 0.05
N GLN A 329 21.85 19.79 0.06
CA GLN A 329 22.13 21.12 -0.49
C GLN A 329 22.03 21.12 -2.02
N GLY A 330 21.56 22.24 -2.59
CA GLY A 330 21.53 22.44 -4.05
C GLY A 330 20.43 21.68 -4.79
N LEU A 331 19.57 20.92 -4.11
CA LEU A 331 18.46 20.19 -4.70
C LEU A 331 17.11 20.80 -4.28
N SER A 332 16.19 20.89 -5.25
CA SER A 332 14.83 21.37 -5.02
C SER A 332 13.83 20.21 -5.05
N GLY A 333 12.63 20.39 -4.51
CA GLY A 333 11.62 19.33 -4.49
C GLY A 333 11.93 18.21 -3.47
N ILE A 334 12.80 18.48 -2.49
CA ILE A 334 13.10 17.56 -1.39
C ILE A 334 12.72 18.20 -0.05
N SER A 335 11.78 17.59 0.66
CA SER A 335 11.42 17.93 2.04
C SER A 335 11.88 16.80 2.96
N CYS A 336 12.62 17.11 4.03
CA CYS A 336 13.14 16.07 4.94
C CYS A 336 12.69 16.32 6.37
N TYR A 337 12.52 15.22 7.09
CA TYR A 337 11.87 15.19 8.39
C TYR A 337 12.55 14.20 9.34
N ARG A 338 12.48 14.49 10.63
CA ARG A 338 12.95 13.59 11.70
C ARG A 338 11.92 13.50 12.83
N ALA A 339 11.69 12.28 13.31
CA ALA A 339 10.97 12.02 14.55
C ALA A 339 11.94 12.05 15.74
N ALA A 340 11.45 12.47 16.91
CA ALA A 340 12.24 12.49 18.14
C ALA A 340 12.68 11.07 18.56
N ARG A 341 11.82 10.07 18.32
CA ARG A 341 12.08 8.65 18.53
C ARG A 341 11.57 7.88 17.31
N PRO A 342 12.15 6.71 16.99
CA PRO A 342 11.57 5.83 15.98
C PRO A 342 10.14 5.47 16.35
N ASP A 343 9.24 5.49 15.37
CA ASP A 343 7.87 5.00 15.56
C ASP A 343 7.91 3.49 15.84
N ASN A 344 7.51 3.09 17.04
CA ASN A 344 7.52 1.68 17.48
C ASN A 344 6.28 0.90 17.06
N THR A 345 5.30 1.56 16.43
CA THR A 345 4.12 0.91 15.83
C THR A 345 4.39 0.49 14.38
N SER A 346 5.34 1.15 13.72
CA SER A 346 5.87 0.74 12.41
C SER A 346 6.92 -0.37 12.55
N VAL A 347 6.87 -1.38 11.67
CA VAL A 347 7.90 -2.42 11.54
C VAL A 347 8.45 -2.42 10.10
N PRO A 348 9.75 -2.14 9.89
CA PRO A 348 10.71 -1.65 10.88
C PRO A 348 10.33 -0.24 11.37
N ALA A 349 10.78 0.11 12.58
CA ALA A 349 10.61 1.45 13.11
C ALA A 349 11.24 2.48 12.16
N ARG A 350 10.63 3.66 12.05
CA ARG A 350 11.05 4.73 11.12
C ARG A 350 11.36 5.99 11.90
N ARG A 351 12.55 6.57 11.70
CA ARG A 351 12.97 7.80 12.41
C ARG A 351 13.15 8.99 11.49
N TYR A 352 13.65 8.76 10.28
CA TYR A 352 13.89 9.78 9.29
C TYR A 352 13.05 9.51 8.05
N SER A 353 12.54 10.57 7.45
CA SER A 353 11.82 10.51 6.17
C SER A 353 12.23 11.67 5.29
N CYS A 354 12.30 11.43 3.99
CA CYS A 354 12.34 12.51 3.00
C CYS A 354 11.25 12.25 1.96
N LEU A 355 10.63 13.33 1.51
CA LEU A 355 9.71 13.36 0.39
C LEU A 355 10.45 14.00 -0.78
N VAL A 356 10.53 13.28 -1.90
CA VAL A 356 11.18 13.73 -3.12
C VAL A 356 10.10 13.86 -4.19
N ARG A 357 10.00 15.03 -4.82
CA ARG A 357 9.04 15.28 -5.90
C ARG A 357 9.76 15.76 -7.14
N HIS A 358 9.40 15.18 -8.28
CA HIS A 358 9.86 15.63 -9.59
C HIS A 358 8.84 15.21 -10.66
N ASN A 359 8.47 16.13 -11.56
CA ASN A 359 7.37 15.96 -12.52
C ASN A 359 6.11 15.39 -11.83
N GLU A 360 5.49 14.36 -12.38
CA GLU A 360 4.31 13.66 -11.86
C GLU A 360 4.58 12.71 -10.68
N PHE A 361 5.83 12.60 -10.22
CA PHE A 361 6.20 11.65 -9.18
C PHE A 361 6.36 12.30 -7.82
N VAL A 362 5.80 11.64 -6.81
CA VAL A 362 6.06 11.90 -5.39
C VAL A 362 6.60 10.61 -4.77
N VAL A 363 7.79 10.66 -4.19
CA VAL A 363 8.44 9.50 -3.57
C VAL A 363 8.70 9.78 -2.12
N ARG A 364 8.11 8.97 -1.24
CA ARG A 364 8.42 8.96 0.18
C ARG A 364 9.46 7.90 0.49
N LEU A 365 10.52 8.32 1.16
CA LEU A 365 11.62 7.48 1.62
C LEU A 365 11.62 7.45 3.15
N TYR A 366 12.08 6.35 3.73
CA TYR A 366 12.30 6.21 5.18
C TYR A 366 13.67 5.61 5.49
N SER A 367 14.24 5.98 6.64
CA SER A 367 15.45 5.35 7.20
C SER A 367 15.49 5.52 8.72
N ASN A 368 16.42 4.81 9.36
CA ASN A 368 16.80 5.00 10.77
C ASN A 368 18.11 5.78 10.94
N GLN A 369 18.76 6.18 9.84
CA GLN A 369 20.00 6.94 9.86
C GLN A 369 19.87 8.23 9.05
N GLU A 370 20.34 9.35 9.61
CA GLU A 370 20.21 10.67 8.97
C GLU A 370 21.04 10.77 7.68
N THR A 371 22.26 10.25 7.69
CA THR A 371 23.14 10.26 6.51
C THR A 371 22.53 9.44 5.36
N ASP A 372 22.04 8.24 5.69
CA ASP A 372 21.43 7.33 4.73
C ASP A 372 20.19 7.94 4.04
N ILE A 373 19.26 8.55 4.80
CA ILE A 373 18.07 9.15 4.17
C ILE A 373 18.42 10.30 3.23
N ARG A 374 19.49 11.06 3.53
CA ARG A 374 19.95 12.17 2.69
C ARG A 374 20.56 11.65 1.40
N GLN A 375 21.40 10.63 1.50
CA GLN A 375 22.02 9.98 0.34
C GLN A 375 20.96 9.33 -0.57
N GLN A 376 19.98 8.63 0.01
CA GLN A 376 18.85 8.10 -0.73
C GLN A 376 18.01 9.21 -1.39
N ALA A 377 17.79 10.34 -0.72
CA ALA A 377 17.04 11.46 -1.30
C ALA A 377 17.76 12.11 -2.50
N VAL A 378 19.09 12.23 -2.44
CA VAL A 378 19.91 12.68 -3.58
C VAL A 378 19.76 11.72 -4.76
N ALA A 379 19.96 10.42 -4.52
CA ALA A 379 19.85 9.40 -5.56
C ALA A 379 18.43 9.33 -6.16
N GLN A 380 17.41 9.38 -5.30
CA GLN A 380 16.01 9.38 -5.73
C GLN A 380 15.67 10.62 -6.57
N HIS A 381 16.19 11.79 -6.23
CA HIS A 381 16.01 13.00 -7.04
C HIS A 381 16.67 12.84 -8.42
N ALA A 382 17.88 12.28 -8.49
CA ALA A 382 18.58 12.02 -9.75
C ALA A 382 17.80 11.05 -10.65
N LEU A 383 17.31 9.93 -10.09
CA LEU A 383 16.50 8.94 -10.80
C LEU A 383 15.27 9.56 -11.47
N LEU A 384 14.56 10.43 -10.75
CA LEU A 384 13.37 11.10 -11.30
C LEU A 384 13.70 12.26 -12.24
N SER A 385 14.92 12.82 -12.19
CA SER A 385 15.33 13.93 -13.05
C SER A 385 15.89 13.47 -14.40
N GLY A 386 16.51 12.29 -14.46
CA GLY A 386 17.00 11.67 -15.71
C GLY A 386 15.92 10.90 -16.50
N SER A 387 14.67 10.99 -16.04
CA SER A 387 13.51 10.17 -16.37
C SER A 387 12.73 10.56 -17.62
#